data_AF-A0A960PUP5-F1
#
_entry.id   AF-A0A960PUP5-F1
#
_cell.length_a   1.000
_cell.length_b   1.000
_cell.length_c   1.000
_cell.angle_alpha   90.00
_cell.angle_beta   90.00
_cell.angle_gamma   90.00
#
_symmetry.space_group_name_H-M   'P 1'
#
loop_
_entity.id
_entity.type
_entity.pdbx_description
1 polymer ?
#
loop_
_entity_poly.entity_id
_entity_poly.type
_entity_poly.pdbx_seq_one_letter_code
_entity_poly.pdbx_strand_id
1 'polypeptide(L)' 'RQMRTGTVWINDYHLIDPQRPFGGYKQSGIGRELGIQGLRAYQQVKHLHANPGGSRDNYLHLSALSGNI' A
#
# COMPACT_ATOMS: atom_id res chain seq x y z
N ARG A 1 -5.75 -24.25 -0.95
CA ARG A 1 -5.64 -22.76 -0.99
C ARG A 1 -6.39 -22.17 -2.22
N GLN A 2 -7.58 -22.70 -2.56
CA GLN A 2 -8.32 -22.33 -3.78
C GLN A 2 -9.40 -21.25 -3.54
N MET A 3 -9.73 -20.98 -2.28
CA MET A 3 -10.79 -20.02 -1.93
C MET A 3 -10.32 -18.58 -2.13
N ARG A 4 -11.14 -17.79 -2.83
CA ARG A 4 -10.94 -16.35 -3.05
C ARG A 4 -11.75 -15.58 -1.98
N THR A 5 -11.25 -15.56 -0.75
CA THR A 5 -11.86 -14.89 0.40
C THR A 5 -10.82 -14.14 1.22
N GLY A 6 -11.28 -13.19 2.04
CA GLY A 6 -10.45 -12.38 2.94
C GLY A 6 -9.90 -13.13 4.14
N THR A 7 -10.80 -13.85 4.82
CA THR A 7 -10.52 -14.60 6.03
C THR A 7 -11.06 -16.01 5.87
N VAL A 8 -10.29 -16.99 6.33
CA VAL A 8 -10.70 -18.39 6.42
C VAL A 8 -10.49 -18.81 7.87
N TRP A 9 -11.56 -19.26 8.52
CA TRP A 9 -11.46 -19.91 9.82
C TRP A 9 -11.40 -21.43 9.61
N ILE A 10 -10.56 -22.12 10.38
CA ILE A 10 -10.41 -23.58 10.34
C ILE A 10 -10.79 -24.09 11.73
N ASN A 11 -11.83 -24.93 11.82
CA ASN A 11 -12.39 -25.43 13.09
C ASN A 11 -12.83 -24.34 14.07
N ASP A 12 -13.12 -23.14 13.56
CA ASP A 12 -13.52 -21.97 14.34
C ASP A 12 -14.42 -21.07 13.49
N TYR A 13 -15.06 -20.07 14.08
CA TYR A 13 -15.82 -19.06 13.36
C TYR A 13 -15.86 -17.72 14.11
N HIS A 14 -15.86 -16.62 13.37
CA HIS A 14 -16.15 -15.27 13.85
C HIS A 14 -15.19 -14.68 14.90
N LEU A 15 -14.04 -15.31 15.15
CA LEU A 15 -12.95 -14.66 15.87
C LEU A 15 -12.28 -13.61 14.98
N ILE A 16 -12.39 -12.35 15.39
CA ILE A 16 -11.78 -11.20 14.74
C ILE A 16 -10.67 -10.68 15.66
N ASP A 17 -9.43 -10.75 15.18
CA ASP A 17 -8.24 -10.26 15.87
C ASP A 17 -7.89 -8.86 15.33
N PRO A 18 -7.88 -7.80 16.17
CA PRO A 18 -7.53 -6.43 15.75
C PRO A 18 -6.14 -6.30 15.12
N GLN A 19 -5.23 -7.25 15.37
CA GLN A 19 -3.89 -7.26 14.79
C GLN A 19 -3.85 -7.88 13.38
N ARG A 20 -4.90 -8.61 12.98
CA ARG A 20 -4.98 -9.28 11.68
C ARG A 20 -5.85 -8.46 10.72
N PRO A 21 -5.45 -8.33 9.45
CA PRO A 21 -6.24 -7.59 8.48
C PRO A 21 -7.57 -8.30 8.19
N PHE A 22 -8.65 -7.52 8.08
CA PHE A 22 -9.97 -7.97 7.68
C PHE A 22 -10.42 -7.30 6.38
N GLY A 23 -11.20 -7.99 5.55
CA GLY A 23 -11.78 -7.41 4.33
C GLY A 23 -12.02 -8.42 3.23
N GLY A 24 -12.94 -8.12 2.31
CA GLY A 24 -13.44 -9.07 1.32
C GLY A 24 -12.58 -9.29 0.07
N TYR A 25 -13.00 -10.23 -0.76
CA TYR A 25 -12.55 -10.37 -2.14
C TYR A 25 -13.72 -10.08 -3.09
N LYS A 26 -13.43 -9.70 -4.33
CA LYS A 26 -14.44 -9.40 -5.37
C LYS A 26 -15.35 -8.23 -4.94
N GLN A 27 -16.67 -8.39 -5.04
CA GLN A 27 -17.65 -7.35 -4.72
C GLN A 27 -17.86 -7.15 -3.21
N SER A 28 -17.25 -7.98 -2.36
CA SER A 28 -17.38 -7.88 -0.89
C SER A 28 -16.60 -6.71 -0.29
N GLY A 29 -15.84 -5.95 -1.09
CA GLY A 29 -15.17 -4.73 -0.63
C GLY A 29 -13.83 -4.45 -1.32
N ILE A 30 -13.30 -3.25 -1.08
CA ILE A 30 -12.02 -2.77 -1.59
C ILE A 30 -11.14 -2.40 -0.39
N GLY A 31 -9.88 -2.83 -0.41
CA GLY A 31 -8.94 -2.57 0.68
C GLY A 31 -9.06 -3.56 1.85
N ARG A 32 -8.49 -3.16 2.98
CA ARG A 32 -8.43 -3.93 4.23
C ARG A 32 -8.57 -2.99 5.42
N GLU A 33 -9.21 -3.49 6.46
CA GLU A 33 -9.30 -2.87 7.78
C GLU A 33 -8.48 -3.68 8.80
N LEU A 34 -8.33 -3.15 10.01
CA LEU A 34 -7.55 -3.74 11.11
C LEU A 34 -6.06 -3.98 10.76
N GLY A 35 -5.27 -4.36 11.77
CA GLY A 35 -3.84 -4.59 11.62
C GLY A 35 -3.09 -3.42 10.97
N ILE A 36 -1.91 -3.71 10.42
CA ILE A 36 -1.09 -2.70 9.75
C ILE A 36 -1.69 -2.24 8.41
N GLN A 37 -2.43 -3.12 7.73
CA GLN A 37 -3.05 -2.79 6.44
C GLN A 37 -4.17 -1.77 6.61
N GLY A 38 -5.01 -1.93 7.64
CA GLY A 38 -6.05 -0.96 7.99
C GLY A 38 -5.47 0.39 8.39
N LEU A 39 -4.42 0.42 9.20
CA LEU A 39 -3.74 1.68 9.56
C LEU A 39 -3.20 2.40 8.31
N ARG A 40 -2.56 1.66 7.40
CA ARG A 40 -2.02 2.21 6.15
C ARG A 40 -3.09 2.79 5.24
N ALA A 41 -4.33 2.32 5.31
CA ALA A 41 -5.43 2.88 4.52
C ALA A 41 -5.73 4.35 4.85
N TYR A 42 -5.37 4.79 6.07
CA TYR A 42 -5.53 6.17 6.54
C TYR A 42 -4.22 6.98 6.46
N GLN A 43 -3.16 6.43 5.87
CA GLN A 43 -1.87 7.10 5.71
C GLN A 43 -1.61 7.40 4.23
N GLN A 44 -0.88 8.48 3.98
CA GLN A 44 -0.41 8.83 2.64
C GLN A 44 1.12 8.75 2.59
N VAL A 45 1.64 7.97 1.64
CA VAL A 45 3.09 7.91 1.39
C VAL A 45 3.51 9.18 0.66
N LYS A 46 4.52 9.87 1.19
CA LYS A 46 5.15 11.04 0.58
C LYS A 46 6.64 10.78 0.37
N HIS A 47 7.09 10.86 -0.88
CA HIS A 47 8.50 10.80 -1.22
C HIS A 47 9.11 12.21 -1.22
N LEU A 48 10.20 12.40 -0.48
CA LEU A 48 10.95 13.66 -0.43
C LEU A 48 12.38 13.38 -0.85
N HIS A 49 12.79 13.96 -1.97
CA HIS A 49 14.17 13.96 -2.42
C HIS A 49 14.79 15.31 -2.10
N ALA A 50 15.80 15.32 -1.22
CA ALA A 50 16.57 16.51 -0.88
C ALA A 50 18.02 16.29 -1.32
N ASN A 51 18.55 17.20 -2.14
CA ASN A 51 19.97 17.25 -2.46
C ASN A 51 20.65 18.20 -1.47
N PRO A 52 21.51 17.72 -0.56
CA PRO A 52 22.17 18.56 0.43
C PRO A 52 23.31 19.44 -0.13
N GLY A 53 23.58 19.44 -1.44
CA GLY A 53 24.55 20.33 -2.10
C GLY A 53 25.59 19.64 -2.99
N GLY A 54 25.38 18.37 -3.37
CA GLY A 54 26.26 17.64 -4.28
C GLY A 54 26.02 17.97 -5.75
N SER A 55 27.07 17.80 -6.57
CA SER A 55 26.98 17.94 -8.02
C SER A 55 25.92 16.99 -8.60
N ARG A 56 25.18 17.47 -9.61
CA ARG A 56 24.02 16.78 -10.18
C ARG A 56 24.37 15.92 -11.40
N ASP A 57 25.65 15.78 -11.71
CA ASP A 57 26.16 15.25 -12.98
C ASP A 57 25.73 13.80 -13.26
N ASN A 58 25.40 13.02 -12.22
CA ASN A 58 24.96 11.62 -12.34
C ASN A 58 23.44 11.42 -12.22
N TYR A 59 22.64 12.49 -12.09
CA TYR A 59 21.18 12.39 -12.02
C TYR A 59 20.55 12.69 -13.38
N LEU A 60 19.56 11.87 -13.75
CA LEU A 60 18.70 12.17 -14.89
C LEU A 60 17.89 13.43 -14.59
N HIS A 61 18.27 14.52 -15.24
CA HIS A 61 17.54 15.78 -15.18
C HIS A 61 16.29 15.69 -16.06
N LEU A 62 15.11 15.71 -15.43
CA LEU A 62 13.83 15.63 -16.14
C LEU A 62 13.63 16.81 -17.12
N SER A 63 14.33 17.94 -16.91
CA SER A 63 14.37 19.06 -17.86
C SER A 63 15.01 18.72 -19.20
N ALA A 64 15.89 17.71 -19.26
CA ALA A 64 16.50 17.24 -20.52
C ALA A 64 15.58 16.29 -21.31
N LEU A 65 14.49 15.82 -20.70
CA LEU A 65 13.46 15.00 -21.35
C LEU A 65 12.23 15.82 -21.77
N SER A 66 12.17 17.08 -21.34
CA SER A 66 11.13 18.06 -21.68
C SER A 66 11.53 18.87 -22.91
N GLY A 67 11.72 18.21 -24.04
CA GLY A 67 11.76 18.89 -25.33
C GLY A 67 10.34 19.22 -25.79
N ASN A 68 9.97 20.50 -25.78
CA ASN A 68 8.73 21.07 -26.31
C ASN A 68 7.41 20.42 -25.84
N ILE A 69 6.91 20.91 -24.69
CA ILE A 69 5.50 21.30 -24.54
C ILE A 69 5.52 22.76 -24.10
#